data_AF-A0A6L8DG15-F1
#
_entry.id   AF-A0A6L8DG15-F1
#
_cell.length_a   1.000
_cell.length_b   1.000
_cell.length_c   1.000
_cell.angle_alpha   90.00
_cell.angle_beta   90.00
_cell.angle_gamma   90.00
#
_symmetry.space_group_name_H-M   'P 1'
#
loop_
_entity.id
_entity.type
_entity.pdbx_description
1 polymer ?
#
loop_
_entity_poly.entity_id
_entity_poly.type
_entity_poly.pdbx_seq_one_letter_code
_entity_poly.pdbx_strand_id
1 'polypeptide(L)'
;MGGSPASHLVVRIRGDEERVADRLLPPGDLNVARSRVSIRNQIRILRFRHGEMTQQQLADRVGVTRQTVNAIEGGKYSPSLEVAFRIAHVFGEPLEEVFQFVDAEPVRRG
;
A
#
# COMPACT_ATOMS: atom_id res chain seq x y z
N MET A 1 12.28 -38.78 57.91
CA MET A 1 13.74 -38.61 57.89
C MET A 1 14.15 -38.47 56.43
N GLY A 2 14.62 -37.29 56.01
CA GLY A 2 15.01 -37.05 54.62
C GLY A 2 14.63 -35.67 54.12
N GLY A 3 15.01 -34.63 54.86
CA GLY A 3 15.00 -33.27 54.35
C GLY A 3 16.18 -33.08 53.40
N SER A 4 15.95 -32.41 52.29
CA SER A 4 17.00 -31.75 51.53
C SER A 4 16.55 -30.31 51.32
N PRO A 5 17.20 -29.31 51.93
CA PRO A 5 16.86 -27.92 51.70
C PRO A 5 17.50 -27.51 50.38
N ALA A 6 16.68 -27.25 49.35
CA ALA A 6 17.17 -26.60 48.15
C ALA A 6 17.69 -25.21 48.53
N SER A 7 19.00 -25.05 48.43
CA SER A 7 19.73 -23.83 48.74
C SER A 7 19.22 -22.67 47.87
N HIS A 8 18.98 -21.55 48.54
CA HIS A 8 18.66 -20.28 47.92
C HIS A 8 19.81 -19.82 47.02
N LEU A 9 19.51 -19.51 45.75
CA LEU A 9 20.29 -18.58 44.96
C LEU A 9 19.40 -17.41 44.55
N VAL A 10 19.43 -16.36 45.37
CA VAL A 10 18.79 -15.08 45.05
C VAL A 10 19.75 -14.31 44.15
N VAL A 11 19.53 -14.36 42.83
CA VAL A 11 20.18 -13.43 41.91
C VAL A 11 19.38 -12.14 41.93
N ARG A 12 19.86 -11.13 42.69
CA ARG A 12 19.37 -9.76 42.56
C ARG A 12 19.93 -9.18 41.26
N ILE A 13 19.15 -9.22 40.18
CA ILE A 13 19.38 -8.31 39.06
C ILE A 13 18.65 -7.01 39.39
N ARG A 14 19.43 -5.96 39.64
CA ARG A 14 18.93 -4.59 39.71
C ARG A 14 18.64 -4.11 38.28
N GLY A 15 17.55 -3.39 38.11
CA GLY A 15 17.37 -2.40 37.05
C GLY A 15 16.75 -2.94 35.76
N ASP A 16 15.45 -2.69 35.61
CA ASP A 16 14.76 -2.19 34.41
C ASP A 16 13.42 -2.90 34.19
N GLU A 17 12.44 -2.54 35.02
CA GLU A 17 11.02 -2.93 34.93
C GLU A 17 10.24 -2.15 33.85
N GLU A 18 10.73 -2.07 32.61
CA GLU A 18 9.95 -1.47 31.52
C GLU A 18 9.36 -2.52 30.57
N ARG A 19 8.30 -3.16 31.08
CA ARG A 19 7.11 -3.59 30.35
C ARG A 19 7.29 -3.98 28.87
N VAL A 20 7.81 -5.18 28.62
CA VAL A 20 7.46 -5.90 27.38
C VAL A 20 6.10 -6.55 27.64
N ALA A 21 5.04 -5.74 27.59
CA ALA A 21 3.70 -6.28 27.55
C ALA A 21 3.60 -7.12 26.27
N ASP A 22 3.52 -8.42 26.49
CA ASP A 22 2.95 -9.44 25.64
C ASP A 22 1.65 -8.93 25.01
N ARG A 23 1.79 -8.15 23.94
CA ARG A 23 0.70 -7.75 23.08
C ARG A 23 0.71 -8.75 21.93
N LEU A 24 0.28 -9.97 22.27
CA LEU A 24 -0.35 -10.85 21.32
C LEU A 24 -1.35 -10.00 20.54
N LEU A 25 -0.99 -9.62 19.31
CA LEU A 25 -1.93 -8.98 18.41
C LEU A 25 -3.10 -9.97 18.30
N PRO A 26 -4.34 -9.57 18.60
CA PRO A 26 -5.46 -10.47 18.39
C PRO A 26 -5.44 -10.90 16.92
N PRO A 27 -5.61 -12.19 16.60
CA PRO A 27 -5.83 -12.61 15.22
C PRO A 27 -7.17 -12.02 14.77
N GLY A 28 -7.13 -10.82 14.19
CA GLY A 28 -8.35 -10.05 13.95
C GLY A 28 -8.21 -8.65 13.36
N ASP A 29 -7.02 -8.08 13.20
CA ASP A 29 -6.88 -6.77 12.53
C ASP A 29 -5.67 -6.73 11.59
N LEU A 30 -5.83 -7.30 10.40
CA LEU A 30 -4.94 -7.10 9.24
C LEU A 30 -5.01 -5.68 8.66
N ASN A 31 -5.59 -4.73 9.40
CA ASN A 31 -5.60 -3.32 9.06
C ASN A 31 -4.46 -2.60 9.80
N VAL A 32 -3.27 -3.22 9.80
CA VAL A 32 -2.01 -2.53 10.07
C VAL A 32 -2.02 -1.29 9.18
N ALA A 33 -2.04 -0.12 9.84
CA ALA A 33 -2.04 1.21 9.29
C ALA A 33 -1.73 1.22 7.78
N ARG A 34 -2.78 1.21 6.94
CA ARG A 34 -2.60 1.56 5.53
C ARG A 34 -2.03 2.97 5.55
N SER A 35 -0.71 3.09 5.38
CA SER A 35 -0.18 4.25 4.70
C SER A 35 -1.06 4.38 3.47
N ARG A 36 -1.85 5.45 3.39
CA ARG A 36 -2.70 5.70 2.24
C ARG A 36 -1.76 6.07 1.10
N VAL A 37 -1.05 5.07 0.57
CA VAL A 37 -0.32 5.17 -0.67
C VAL A 37 -1.31 5.71 -1.68
N SER A 38 -1.13 6.96 -2.08
CA SER A 38 -2.01 7.65 -2.99
C SER A 38 -1.31 7.67 -4.35
N ILE A 39 -1.76 6.82 -5.26
CA ILE A 39 -1.24 6.80 -6.63
C ILE A 39 -2.06 7.80 -7.44
N ARG A 40 -1.40 8.82 -7.98
CA ARG A 40 -1.96 9.69 -9.02
C ARG A 40 -1.63 9.12 -10.39
N ASN A 41 -2.42 9.51 -11.39
CA ASN A 41 -2.20 9.08 -12.77
C ASN A 41 -2.35 10.25 -13.74
N GLN A 42 -1.68 10.15 -14.89
CA GLN A 42 -1.73 11.13 -15.98
C GLN A 42 -2.55 10.65 -17.19
N ILE A 43 -3.37 9.60 -17.02
CA ILE A 43 -4.05 8.89 -18.13
C ILE A 43 -4.87 9.85 -18.98
N ARG A 44 -5.62 10.77 -18.36
CA ARG A 44 -6.44 11.74 -19.10
C ARG A 44 -5.58 12.59 -20.03
N ILE A 45 -4.50 13.16 -19.53
CA ILE A 45 -3.59 14.03 -20.30
C ILE A 45 -2.93 13.23 -21.42
N LEU A 46 -2.44 12.02 -21.11
CA LEU A 46 -1.79 11.14 -22.07
C LEU A 46 -2.75 10.71 -23.19
N ARG A 47 -4.02 10.41 -22.86
CA ARG A 47 -5.06 10.15 -23.87
C ARG A 47 -5.26 11.33 -24.83
N PHE A 48 -5.30 12.56 -24.32
CA PHE A 48 -5.41 13.75 -25.18
C PHE A 48 -4.18 13.94 -26.06
N ARG A 49 -2.97 13.77 -25.51
CA ARG A 49 -1.70 13.83 -26.28
C ARG A 49 -1.61 12.76 -27.36
N HIS A 50 -2.23 11.60 -27.14
CA HIS A 50 -2.35 10.49 -28.10
C HIS A 50 -3.58 10.63 -29.01
N GLY A 51 -3.79 11.82 -29.58
CA GLY A 51 -4.83 12.05 -30.60
C GLY A 51 -6.26 11.94 -30.05
N GLU A 52 -6.51 12.52 -28.88
CA GLU A 52 -7.82 12.52 -28.22
C GLU A 52 -8.41 11.11 -28.01
N MET A 53 -7.54 10.14 -27.72
CA MET A 53 -7.93 8.75 -27.49
C MET A 53 -9.03 8.66 -26.44
N THR A 54 -10.15 8.04 -26.78
CA THR A 54 -11.26 7.81 -25.86
C THR A 54 -10.90 6.79 -24.78
N GLN A 55 -11.65 6.78 -23.68
CA GLN A 55 -11.50 5.74 -22.65
C GLN A 55 -11.79 4.34 -23.18
N GLN A 56 -12.71 4.20 -24.14
CA GLN A 56 -13.00 2.91 -24.78
C GLN A 56 -11.80 2.42 -25.58
N GLN A 57 -11.20 3.28 -26.42
CA GLN A 57 -10.02 2.91 -27.20
C GLN A 57 -8.84 2.51 -26.32
N LEU A 58 -8.61 3.19 -25.19
CA LEU A 58 -7.59 2.77 -24.22
C LEU A 58 -7.94 1.41 -23.61
N ALA A 59 -9.21 1.21 -23.23
CA ALA A 59 -9.68 -0.05 -22.65
C ALA A 59 -9.47 -1.23 -23.60
N ASP A 60 -9.77 -1.05 -24.89
CA ASP A 60 -9.59 -2.07 -25.93
C ASP A 60 -8.10 -2.45 -26.08
N ARG A 61 -7.20 -1.46 -26.11
CA ARG A 61 -5.74 -1.70 -26.20
C ARG A 61 -5.17 -2.36 -24.94
N VAL A 62 -5.70 -1.99 -23.77
CA VAL A 62 -5.29 -2.54 -22.46
C VAL A 62 -6.04 -3.83 -22.13
N GLY A 63 -6.99 -4.29 -22.96
CA GLY A 63 -7.76 -5.51 -22.73
C GLY A 63 -8.51 -5.51 -21.40
N VAL A 64 -9.10 -4.37 -21.03
CA VAL A 64 -9.96 -4.21 -19.85
C VAL A 64 -11.28 -3.56 -20.25
N THR A 65 -12.23 -3.43 -19.30
CA THR A 65 -13.47 -2.69 -19.59
C THR A 65 -13.24 -1.18 -19.58
N ARG A 66 -14.08 -0.42 -20.31
CA ARG A 66 -14.11 1.05 -20.21
C ARG A 66 -14.37 1.53 -18.78
N GLN A 67 -15.17 0.81 -18.01
CA GLN A 67 -15.46 1.14 -16.61
C GLN A 67 -14.19 1.05 -15.75
N THR A 68 -13.35 0.03 -16.00
CA THR A 68 -12.03 -0.11 -15.38
C THR A 68 -11.16 1.10 -15.69
N VAL A 69 -11.04 1.49 -16.97
CA VAL A 69 -10.27 2.69 -17.36
C VAL A 69 -10.82 3.96 -16.69
N ASN A 70 -12.13 4.15 -16.66
CA ASN A 70 -12.76 5.31 -16.02
C ASN A 70 -12.45 5.36 -14.51
N ALA A 71 -12.53 4.22 -13.81
CA ALA A 71 -12.23 4.14 -12.39
C ALA A 71 -10.75 4.45 -12.09
N ILE A 72 -9.83 3.95 -12.91
CA ILE A 72 -8.39 4.22 -12.78
C ILE A 72 -8.10 5.69 -13.08
N GLU A 73 -8.55 6.20 -14.24
CA GLU A 73 -8.33 7.60 -14.65
C GLU A 73 -8.87 8.58 -13.60
N GLY A 74 -10.06 8.30 -13.06
CA GLY A 74 -10.68 9.09 -12.01
C GLY A 74 -10.07 8.92 -10.61
N GLY A 75 -9.02 8.10 -10.45
CA GLY A 75 -8.34 7.87 -9.16
C GLY A 75 -9.19 7.15 -8.12
N LYS A 76 -10.30 6.52 -8.51
CA LYS A 76 -11.19 5.77 -7.61
C LYS A 76 -10.61 4.42 -7.22
N TYR A 77 -9.70 3.91 -8.04
CA TYR A 77 -9.11 2.59 -7.90
C TYR A 77 -7.68 2.61 -8.44
N SER A 78 -6.74 2.03 -7.69
CA SER A 78 -5.38 1.82 -8.18
C SER A 78 -5.33 0.56 -9.05
N PRO A 79 -4.76 0.61 -10.26
CA PRO A 79 -4.70 -0.54 -11.15
C PRO A 79 -3.83 -1.65 -10.55
N SER A 80 -4.01 -2.89 -11.01
CA SER A 80 -3.00 -3.92 -10.79
C SER A 80 -1.69 -3.52 -11.49
N LEU A 81 -0.57 -4.09 -11.04
CA LEU A 81 0.74 -3.80 -11.64
C LEU A 81 0.75 -4.11 -13.16
N GLU A 82 0.16 -5.23 -13.56
CA GLU A 82 0.04 -5.62 -14.97
C GLU A 82 -0.74 -4.58 -15.79
N VAL A 83 -1.90 -4.13 -15.31
CA VAL A 83 -2.71 -3.10 -15.99
C VAL A 83 -1.95 -1.78 -16.08
N ALA A 84 -1.21 -1.41 -15.03
CA ALA A 84 -0.38 -0.20 -15.02
C ALA A 84 0.71 -0.25 -16.12
N PHE A 85 1.44 -1.36 -16.23
CA PHE A 85 2.44 -1.55 -17.29
C PHE A 85 1.84 -1.56 -18.69
N ARG A 86 0.66 -2.19 -18.87
CA ARG A 86 -0.02 -2.20 -20.17
C ARG A 86 -0.45 -0.79 -20.59
N ILE A 87 -0.96 0.01 -19.65
CA ILE A 87 -1.30 1.41 -19.90
C ILE A 87 -0.05 2.21 -20.30
N ALA A 88 1.05 2.05 -19.57
CA ALA A 88 2.33 2.71 -19.88
C ALA A 88 2.83 2.34 -21.28
N HIS A 89 2.75 1.06 -21.64
CA HIS A 89 3.12 0.59 -22.97
C HIS A 89 2.23 1.18 -24.09
N VAL A 90 0.92 1.31 -23.86
CA VAL A 90 0.01 1.94 -24.84
C VAL A 90 0.38 3.39 -25.12
N PHE A 91 0.86 4.11 -24.11
CA PHE A 91 1.30 5.50 -24.27
C PHE A 91 2.76 5.63 -24.72
N GLY A 92 3.55 4.57 -24.63
CA GLY A 92 4.99 4.61 -24.89
C GLY A 92 5.76 5.44 -23.86
N GLU A 93 5.24 5.54 -22.63
CA GLU A 93 5.81 6.36 -21.56
C GLU A 93 6.35 5.45 -20.43
N PRO A 94 7.37 5.89 -19.66
CA PRO A 94 7.78 5.22 -18.44
C PRO A 94 6.62 5.09 -17.43
N LEU A 95 6.66 4.05 -16.58
CA LEU A 95 5.56 3.78 -15.64
C LEU A 95 5.32 4.96 -14.69
N GLU A 96 6.39 5.58 -14.22
CA GLU A 96 6.43 6.74 -13.33
C GLU A 96 5.88 8.03 -13.97
N GLU A 97 5.95 8.15 -15.30
CA GLU A 97 5.32 9.25 -16.03
C GLU A 97 3.80 9.06 -16.12
N VAL A 98 3.34 7.81 -16.12
CA VAL A 98 1.91 7.49 -16.12
C VAL A 98 1.32 7.51 -14.71
N PHE A 99 2.04 7.00 -13.71
CA PHE A 99 1.58 6.83 -12.33
C PHE A 99 2.60 7.34 -11.31
N GLN A 100 2.19 8.30 -10.49
CA GLN A 100 3.04 8.90 -9.46
C GLN A 100 2.61 8.47 -8.07
N PHE A 101 3.57 8.02 -7.28
CA PHE A 101 3.37 7.81 -5.85
C PHE A 101 3.32 9.17 -5.14
N VAL A 102 2.28 9.39 -4.35
CA VAL A 102 2.15 10.57 -3.49
C VAL A 102 2.15 10.10 -2.06
N ASP A 103 3.15 10.54 -1.30
CA ASP A 103 3.18 10.38 0.15
C ASP A 103 1.91 11.00 0.73
N ALA A 104 1.10 10.19 1.40
CA ALA A 104 0.04 10.74 2.23
C ALA A 104 0.72 11.48 3.37
N GLU A 105 0.68 12.82 3.32
CA GLU A 105 1.02 13.67 4.45
C GLU A 105 0.41 13.05 5.73
N PRO A 106 1.21 12.85 6.79
CA PRO A 106 0.70 12.27 8.02
C PRO A 106 -0.45 13.15 8.51
N VAL A 107 -1.61 12.52 8.74
CA VAL A 107 -2.77 13.19 9.34
C VAL A 107 -2.30 13.77 10.66
N ARG A 108 -2.12 15.10 10.71
CA ARG A 108 -1.83 15.82 11.96
C ARG A 108 -3.08 15.69 12.83
N ARG A 109 -3.03 14.78 13.80
CA ARG A 109 -4.03 14.76 14.88
C ARG A 109 -3.76 16.00 15.74
N GLY A 110 -4.70 16.94 15.73
CA GLY A 110 -4.81 17.97 16.76
C GLY A 110 -5.39 17.40 18.04
#